data_AF-A0A9Q9ID32-F1
#
_entry.id   AF-A0A9Q9ID32-F1
#
_cell.length_a   1.000
_cell.length_b   1.000
_cell.length_c   1.000
_cell.angle_alpha   90.00
_cell.angle_beta   90.00
_cell.angle_gamma   90.00
#
_symmetry.space_group_name_H-M   'P 1'
#
loop_
_entity.id
_entity.type
_entity.pdbx_description
1 polymer ?
#
loop_
_entity_poly.entity_id
_entity_poly.type
_entity_poly.pdbx_seq_one_letter_code
_entity_poly.pdbx_strand_id
1 'polypeptide(L)'
;MDEKTLLHQISALVDDEHKLRTQLQAGKITEQEEHDRLGDIEAQLDQLWDLLRRRRAAKLQGVSPDEVQPHTLDEVERYLQ
;
A
#
# COMPACT_ATOMS: atom_id res chain seq x y z
N MET A 1 7.36 -10.98 4.89
CA MET A 1 5.96 -10.60 4.57
C MET A 1 5.43 -11.48 3.46
N ASP A 2 4.19 -11.94 3.57
CA ASP A 2 3.53 -12.82 2.59
C ASP A 2 2.67 -12.03 1.59
N GLU A 3 2.41 -12.61 0.41
CA GLU A 3 1.51 -12.01 -0.60
C GLU A 3 0.15 -11.65 0.00
N LYS A 4 -0.36 -12.51 0.88
CA LYS A 4 -1.62 -12.31 1.59
C LYS A 4 -1.61 -11.06 2.48
N THR A 5 -0.47 -10.75 3.11
CA THR A 5 -0.31 -9.54 3.94
C THR A 5 -0.33 -8.29 3.07
N LEU A 6 0.35 -8.30 1.92
CA LEU A 6 0.34 -7.18 0.97
C LEU A 6 -1.06 -6.89 0.43
N LEU A 7 -1.80 -7.94 0.05
CA LEU A 7 -3.19 -7.79 -0.40
C LEU A 7 -4.09 -7.23 0.71
N HIS A 8 -3.84 -7.62 1.97
CA HIS A 8 -4.57 -7.07 3.11
C HIS A 8 -4.28 -5.58 3.31
N GLN A 9 -3.03 -5.16 3.16
CA GLN A 9 -2.62 -3.76 3.26
C GLN A 9 -3.21 -2.91 2.12
N ILE A 10 -3.16 -3.41 0.87
CA ILE A 10 -3.82 -2.78 -0.27
C ILE A 10 -5.31 -2.57 0.02
N SER A 11 -5.99 -3.60 0.54
CA SER A 11 -7.41 -3.49 0.89
C SER A 11 -7.65 -2.47 2.00
N ALA A 12 -6.78 -2.40 3.01
CA ALA A 12 -6.91 -1.43 4.09
C ALA A 12 -6.72 0.01 3.61
N LEU A 13 -5.76 0.24 2.73
CA LEU A 13 -5.49 1.55 2.11
C LEU A 13 -6.69 2.05 1.28
N VAL A 14 -7.31 1.17 0.49
CA VAL A 14 -8.53 1.49 -0.26
C VAL A 14 -9.71 1.79 0.69
N ASP A 15 -9.80 1.09 1.81
CA ASP A 15 -10.82 1.36 2.83
C ASP A 15 -10.61 2.75 3.46
N ASP A 16 -9.36 3.15 3.68
CA ASP A 16 -9.01 4.47 4.18
C ASP A 16 -9.30 5.59 3.18
N GLU A 17 -9.10 5.37 1.87
CA GLU A 17 -9.59 6.28 0.82
C GLU A 17 -11.10 6.50 0.95
N HIS A 18 -11.88 5.42 1.04
CA HIS A 18 -13.33 5.51 1.21
C HIS A 18 -13.73 6.27 2.48
N LYS A 19 -13.00 6.07 3.59
CA LYS A 19 -13.22 6.83 4.82
C LYS A 19 -12.87 8.30 4.65
N LEU A 20 -11.79 8.64 3.95
CA LEU A 20 -11.42 10.04 3.68
C LEU A 20 -12.51 10.73 2.87
N ARG A 21 -12.97 10.09 1.80
CA ARG A 21 -14.07 10.60 0.97
C ARG A 21 -15.36 10.79 1.77
N THR A 22 -15.67 9.87 2.68
CA THR A 22 -16.82 9.97 3.59
C THR A 22 -16.66 11.14 4.58
N GLN A 23 -15.44 11.34 5.10
CA GLN A 23 -15.12 12.47 5.98
C GLN A 23 -15.21 13.81 5.25
N LEU A 24 -14.77 13.87 3.99
CA LEU A 24 -14.89 15.06 3.16
C LEU A 24 -16.36 15.41 2.92
N GLN A 25 -17.18 14.42 2.52
CA GLN A 25 -18.62 14.62 2.34
C GLN A 25 -19.32 15.05 3.64
N ALA A 26 -18.86 14.57 4.79
CA ALA A 26 -19.36 14.97 6.09
C ALA A 26 -18.83 16.36 6.56
N GLY A 27 -17.96 17.01 5.78
CA GLY A 27 -17.33 18.29 6.12
C GLY A 27 -16.35 18.19 7.30
N LYS A 28 -15.83 16.99 7.60
CA LYS A 28 -14.87 16.76 8.70
C LYS A 28 -13.43 17.08 8.29
N ILE A 29 -13.13 16.99 7.01
CA ILE A 29 -11.83 17.34 6.41
C ILE A 29 -12.06 18.29 5.25
N THR A 30 -11.00 18.97 4.81
CA THR A 30 -11.03 19.83 3.62
C THR A 30 -10.64 19.04 2.38
N GLU A 31 -11.01 19.52 1.20
CA GLU A 31 -10.58 18.91 -0.08
C GLU A 31 -9.05 18.83 -0.16
N GLN A 32 -8.36 19.87 0.27
CA GLN A 32 -6.89 19.90 0.30
C GLN A 32 -6.33 18.74 1.15
N GLU A 33 -6.87 18.55 2.34
CA GLU A 33 -6.42 17.50 3.26
C GLU A 33 -6.82 16.08 2.81
N GLU A 34 -7.93 15.94 2.08
CA GLU A 34 -8.25 14.70 1.37
C GLU A 34 -7.20 14.41 0.30
N HIS A 35 -6.90 15.39 -0.55
CA HIS A 35 -5.96 15.25 -1.66
C HIS A 35 -4.53 14.92 -1.20
N ASP A 36 -4.04 15.57 -0.14
CA ASP A 36 -2.72 15.28 0.41
C ASP A 36 -2.64 13.82 0.91
N ARG A 37 -3.65 13.37 1.68
CA ARG A 37 -3.69 11.98 2.16
C ARG A 37 -3.96 10.95 1.06
N LEU A 38 -4.75 11.31 0.05
CA LEU A 38 -5.00 10.47 -1.10
C LEU A 38 -3.70 10.21 -1.85
N GLY A 39 -2.87 11.25 -2.05
CA GLY A 39 -1.56 11.11 -2.66
C GLY A 39 -0.62 10.16 -1.90
N ASP A 40 -0.63 10.22 -0.57
CA ASP A 40 0.12 9.28 0.27
C ASP A 40 -0.40 7.82 0.13
N ILE A 41 -1.72 7.64 0.07
CA ILE A 41 -2.35 6.33 -0.11
C ILE A 41 -1.99 5.76 -1.50
N GLU A 42 -2.09 6.58 -2.55
CA GLU A 42 -1.74 6.18 -3.92
C GLU A 42 -0.26 5.78 -4.02
N ALA A 43 0.65 6.55 -3.42
CA ALA A 43 2.08 6.23 -3.40
C ALA A 43 2.37 4.89 -2.71
N GLN A 44 1.69 4.62 -1.60
CA GLN A 44 1.82 3.34 -0.88
C GLN A 44 1.23 2.17 -1.68
N LEU A 45 0.08 2.39 -2.32
CA LEU A 45 -0.53 1.38 -3.20
C LEU A 45 0.40 1.02 -4.35
N ASP A 46 1.03 2.00 -4.99
CA ASP A 46 1.98 1.77 -6.07
C ASP A 46 3.19 0.94 -5.60
N GLN A 47 3.76 1.27 -4.43
CA GLN A 47 4.86 0.52 -3.84
C GLN A 47 4.48 -0.93 -3.52
N LEU A 48 3.30 -1.16 -2.95
CA LEU A 48 2.79 -2.51 -2.65
C LEU A 48 2.52 -3.31 -3.93
N TRP A 49 1.97 -2.67 -4.96
CA TRP A 49 1.75 -3.28 -6.26
C TRP A 49 3.05 -3.65 -6.98
N ASP A 50 4.08 -2.79 -6.92
CA ASP A 50 5.38 -3.08 -7.52
C ASP A 50 6.06 -4.27 -6.82
N LEU A 51 5.98 -4.32 -5.50
CA LEU A 51 6.53 -5.43 -4.71
C LEU A 51 5.81 -6.75 -5.00
N LEU A 52 4.48 -6.73 -5.13
CA LEU A 52 3.69 -7.88 -5.55
C LEU A 52 4.08 -8.36 -6.95
N ARG A 53 4.27 -7.41 -7.88
CA ARG A 53 4.66 -7.71 -9.26
C ARG A 53 6.05 -8.32 -9.33
N ARG A 54 7.05 -7.77 -8.61
CA ARG A 54 8.40 -8.37 -8.50
C ARG A 54 8.34 -9.79 -7.98
N ARG A 55 7.53 -10.04 -6.95
CA ARG A 55 7.36 -11.38 -6.37
C ARG A 55 6.71 -12.37 -7.33
N ARG A 56 5.70 -11.94 -8.09
CA ARG A 56 5.09 -12.77 -9.15
C ARG A 56 6.08 -13.08 -10.27
N ALA A 57 6.88 -12.11 -10.69
CA ALA A 57 7.91 -12.31 -11.71
C ALA A 57 8.98 -13.29 -11.24
N ALA A 58 9.43 -13.21 -9.99
CA ALA A 58 10.40 -14.15 -9.41
C ALA A 58 9.84 -15.59 -9.34
N LYS A 59 8.59 -15.74 -8.91
CA LYS A 59 7.88 -17.03 -8.89
C LYS A 59 7.74 -17.63 -10.29
N LEU A 60 7.44 -16.80 -11.30
CA LEU A 60 7.33 -17.24 -12.70
C LEU A 60 8.68 -17.70 -13.27
N GLN A 61 9.78 -17.07 -12.87
CA GLN A 61 11.14 -17.44 -13.30
C GLN A 61 11.73 -18.64 -12.54
N GLY A 62 10.97 -19.25 -11.62
CA GLY A 62 11.45 -20.40 -10.83
C GLY A 62 12.54 -20.05 -9.82
N VAL A 63 12.77 -18.75 -9.57
CA VAL A 63 13.65 -18.27 -8.50
C VAL A 63 12.87 -18.36 -7.20
N SER A 64 13.49 -18.96 -6.17
CA SER A 64 12.84 -19.17 -4.88
C SER A 64 12.31 -17.84 -4.33
N PRO A 65 11.02 -17.75 -3.97
CA PRO A 65 10.38 -16.51 -3.50
C PRO A 65 10.95 -15.99 -2.16
N ASP A 66 11.87 -16.74 -1.56
CA ASP A 66 12.61 -16.44 -0.33
C ASP A 66 13.95 -15.70 -0.59
N GLU A 67 14.51 -15.79 -1.80
CA GLU A 67 15.66 -14.96 -2.23
C GLU A 67 15.22 -13.55 -2.61
N VAL A 68 13.96 -13.36 -2.97
CA VAL A 68 13.32 -12.03 -3.04
C VAL A 68 12.84 -11.65 -1.65
N GLN A 69 13.77 -11.66 -0.69
CA GLN A 69 13.54 -10.98 0.57
C GLN A 69 13.32 -9.50 0.25
N PRO A 70 12.35 -8.84 0.90
CA PRO A 70 12.24 -7.40 0.88
C PRO A 70 13.51 -6.87 1.54
N HIS A 71 14.54 -6.60 0.75
CA HIS A 71 15.60 -5.74 1.20
C HIS A 71 14.91 -4.40 1.47
N THR A 72 14.89 -4.02 2.74
CA THR A 72 14.34 -2.78 3.30
C THR A 72 12.82 -2.63 3.28
N LEU A 73 12.12 -3.41 4.13
CA LEU A 73 10.77 -3.09 4.62
C LEU A 73 10.76 -1.96 5.69
N ASP A 74 11.89 -1.30 5.93
CA ASP A 74 12.03 -0.20 6.91
C ASP A 74 11.27 1.07 6.48
N GLU A 75 10.93 1.22 5.19
CA GLU A 75 10.23 2.42 4.71
C GLU A 75 8.70 2.37 4.89
N VAL A 76 8.10 1.18 4.96
CA VAL A 76 6.63 1.05 5.13
C VAL A 76 6.23 1.08 6.61
N GLU A 77 7.14 0.72 7.53
CA GLU A 77 6.91 0.82 8.97
C GLU A 77 6.80 2.27 9.46
N ARG A 78 7.34 3.24 8.70
CA ARG A 78 7.27 4.67 9.06
C ARG A 78 5.88 5.30 8.90
N TYR A 79 4.96 4.69 8.16
CA TYR A 79 3.59 5.19 8.03
C TYR A 79 2.60 4.59 9.04
N LEU A 80 3.07 3.66 9.91
CA LEU A 80 2.24 2.94 10.88
C LEU A 80 2.56 3.23 12.35
N GLN A 81 3.38 4.24 12.65
CA GLN A 81 3.67 4.67 14.03
C GLN A 81 2.85 5.88 14.48
#